data_AF-A0A7X9FQK8-F1
#
_entry.id   AF-A0A7X9FQK8-F1
#
_cell.length_a   1.000
_cell.length_b   1.000
_cell.length_c   1.000
_cell.angle_alpha   90.00
_cell.angle_beta   90.00
_cell.angle_gamma   90.00
#
_symmetry.space_group_name_H-M   'P 1'
#
loop_
_entity.id
_entity.type
_entity.pdbx_description
1 polymer ?
#
loop_
_entity_poly.entity_id
_entity_poly.type
_entity_poly.pdbx_seq_one_letter_code
_entity_poly.pdbx_strand_id
1 'polypeptide(L)'
;MWNQQRSFLNTLDQNPLVSSEFSHSPEEHLSPEQRLLLAIIEQAIRDLLENGTPSSKQAHRWFFDNFSDDTCLPFSFIWICKHLDLDMNVVRTKIRDLINSGVPPEMSWIFRR
;
A
#
# COMPACT_ATOMS: atom_id res chain seq x y z
N MET A 1 -5.93 -21.15 -3.32
CA MET A 1 -6.77 -19.95 -3.17
C MET A 1 -5.95 -18.72 -3.60
N TRP A 2 -5.71 -18.57 -4.90
CA TRP A 2 -4.63 -17.74 -5.47
C TRP A 2 -5.08 -16.94 -6.70
N ASN A 3 -6.32 -16.43 -6.68
CA ASN A 3 -6.97 -15.86 -7.88
C ASN A 3 -7.51 -14.43 -7.71
N GLN A 4 -7.24 -13.75 -6.59
CA GLN A 4 -7.85 -12.44 -6.30
C GLN A 4 -6.92 -11.22 -6.42
N GLN A 5 -5.62 -11.45 -6.61
CA GLN A 5 -4.55 -10.43 -6.70
C GLN A 5 -4.46 -9.69 -8.06
N ARG A 6 -5.51 -9.74 -8.88
CA ARG A 6 -5.38 -9.62 -10.34
C ARG A 6 -5.90 -8.32 -10.99
N SER A 7 -6.43 -7.34 -10.25
CA SER A 7 -7.18 -6.19 -10.83
C SER A 7 -6.47 -4.81 -10.81
N PHE A 8 -5.37 -4.63 -10.06
CA PHE A 8 -4.76 -3.32 -9.78
C PHE A 8 -4.08 -2.49 -10.95
N LEU A 9 -3.23 -3.03 -11.83
CA LEU A 9 -2.44 -2.30 -12.84
C LEU A 9 -3.18 -1.96 -14.14
N ASN A 10 -4.35 -2.52 -14.43
CA ASN A 10 -5.08 -2.14 -15.65
C ASN A 10 -5.59 -0.68 -15.63
N THR A 11 -5.40 0.03 -14.52
CA THR A 11 -5.94 1.39 -14.32
C THR A 11 -4.87 2.49 -14.29
N LEU A 12 -3.57 2.17 -14.25
CA LEU A 12 -2.53 3.20 -14.22
C LEU A 12 -2.05 3.64 -15.62
N ASP A 13 -2.47 2.92 -16.68
CA ASP A 13 -2.03 3.16 -18.07
C ASP A 13 -3.16 3.74 -18.96
N GLN A 14 -3.87 4.78 -18.52
CA GLN A 14 -4.85 5.45 -19.39
C GLN A 14 -4.14 6.40 -20.37
N ASN A 15 -3.40 5.81 -21.31
CA ASN A 15 -2.99 6.41 -22.57
C ASN A 15 -3.93 5.85 -23.65
N PRO A 16 -4.88 6.61 -24.19
CA PRO A 16 -5.82 6.08 -25.16
C PRO A 16 -5.11 6.07 -26.50
N LEU A 17 -4.54 4.91 -26.90
CA LEU A 17 -4.31 4.48 -28.30
C LEU A 17 -3.27 3.33 -28.36
N VAL A 18 -3.53 2.17 -27.75
CA VAL A 18 -2.96 0.90 -28.24
C VAL A 18 -4.01 -0.19 -28.05
N SER A 19 -4.56 -0.63 -29.18
CA SER A 19 -5.33 -1.87 -29.28
C SER A 19 -4.39 -3.07 -29.21
N SER A 20 -4.94 -4.20 -28.75
CA SER A 20 -4.45 -5.58 -28.90
C SER A 20 -3.67 -6.16 -27.72
N GLU A 21 -4.34 -7.14 -27.09
CA GLU A 21 -3.77 -8.39 -26.57
C GLU A 21 -2.70 -8.25 -25.50
N PHE A 22 -3.07 -8.36 -24.21
CA PHE A 22 -2.34 -9.09 -23.17
C PHE A 22 -3.08 -8.90 -21.82
N SER A 23 -3.88 -9.90 -21.41
CA SER A 23 -4.42 -9.98 -20.05
C SER A 23 -3.30 -10.37 -19.08
N HIS A 24 -2.33 -9.49 -18.85
CA HIS A 24 -1.36 -9.66 -17.79
C HIS A 24 -1.92 -9.01 -16.52
N SER A 25 -1.88 -9.77 -15.43
CA SER A 25 -2.36 -9.21 -14.19
C SER A 25 -1.33 -8.22 -13.67
N PRO A 26 -1.78 -7.08 -13.16
CA PRO A 26 -1.00 -6.17 -12.38
C PRO A 26 0.28 -6.61 -11.69
N GLU A 27 0.21 -7.68 -10.94
CA GLU A 27 1.30 -8.05 -10.07
C GLU A 27 2.40 -8.81 -10.79
N GLU A 28 2.23 -9.16 -12.07
CA GLU A 28 3.28 -9.80 -12.89
C GLU A 28 4.45 -8.87 -13.20
N HIS A 29 4.30 -7.55 -13.00
CA HIS A 29 5.36 -6.57 -13.23
C HIS A 29 6.08 -6.13 -11.96
N LEU A 30 5.63 -6.54 -10.77
CA LEU A 30 6.33 -6.22 -9.53
C LEU A 30 7.48 -7.19 -9.28
N SER A 31 8.66 -6.64 -9.00
CA SER A 31 9.79 -7.45 -8.58
C SER A 31 9.49 -8.15 -7.23
N PRO A 32 10.14 -9.28 -6.91
CA PRO A 32 9.99 -9.93 -5.61
C PRO A 32 10.25 -8.98 -4.43
N GLU A 33 11.18 -8.05 -4.59
CA GLU A 33 11.47 -6.99 -3.61
C GLU A 33 10.28 -6.05 -3.44
N GLN A 34 9.72 -5.52 -4.53
CA GLN A 34 8.56 -4.62 -4.46
C GLN A 34 7.35 -5.29 -3.79
N ARG A 35 7.13 -6.59 -4.06
CA ARG A 35 6.06 -7.37 -3.41
C ARG A 35 6.28 -7.49 -1.90
N LEU A 36 7.52 -7.71 -1.47
CA LEU A 36 7.86 -7.73 -0.05
C LEU A 36 7.59 -6.36 0.60
N LEU A 37 8.03 -5.28 -0.04
CA LEU A 37 7.82 -3.92 0.47
C LEU A 37 6.34 -3.56 0.58
N LEU A 38 5.52 -3.98 -0.38
CA LEU A 38 4.07 -3.81 -0.32
C LEU A 38 3.47 -4.60 0.84
N ALA A 39 3.88 -5.86 1.03
CA ALA A 39 3.42 -6.69 2.14
C ALA A 39 3.74 -6.07 3.52
N ILE A 40 4.87 -5.38 3.65
CA ILE A 40 5.21 -4.64 4.87
C ILE A 40 4.20 -3.51 5.13
N ILE A 41 3.85 -2.72 4.11
CA ILE A 41 2.81 -1.68 4.24
C ILE A 41 1.47 -2.31 4.62
N GLU A 42 1.07 -3.38 3.94
CA GLU A 42 -0.20 -4.06 4.22
C GLU A 42 -0.28 -4.56 5.66
N GLN A 43 0.78 -5.17 6.16
CA GLN A 43 0.83 -5.62 7.55
C GLN A 43 0.76 -4.44 8.53
N ALA A 44 1.50 -3.36 8.27
CA ALA A 44 1.44 -2.17 9.11
C ALA A 44 0.04 -1.54 9.13
N ILE A 45 -0.68 -1.55 8.00
CA ILE A 45 -2.08 -1.11 7.95
C ILE A 45 -2.95 -2.01 8.83
N ARG A 46 -2.82 -3.35 8.74
CA ARG A 46 -3.57 -4.30 9.60
C ARG A 46 -3.35 -3.99 11.08
N ASP A 47 -2.09 -3.86 11.47
CA ASP A 47 -1.71 -3.56 12.85
C ASP A 47 -2.33 -2.24 13.31
N LEU A 48 -2.32 -1.21 12.45
CA LEU A 48 -2.90 0.10 12.74
C LEU A 48 -4.39 0.02 13.08
N LEU A 49 -5.12 -0.85 12.39
CA LEU A 49 -6.58 -1.00 12.51
C LEU A 49 -6.99 -1.84 13.71
N GLU A 50 -6.07 -2.61 14.29
CA GLU A 50 -6.25 -3.32 15.55
C GLU A 50 -6.22 -2.35 16.73
N ASN A 51 -7.25 -1.51 16.83
CA ASN A 51 -7.33 -0.40 17.76
C ASN A 51 -7.06 -0.84 19.22
N GLY A 52 -6.27 -0.03 19.94
CA GLY A 52 -5.95 -0.25 21.35
C GLY A 52 -4.80 -1.23 21.62
N THR A 53 -4.24 -1.88 20.60
CA THR A 53 -3.09 -2.78 20.76
C THR A 53 -1.74 -2.02 20.78
N PRO A 54 -0.68 -2.60 21.37
CA PRO A 54 0.68 -2.09 21.22
C PRO A 54 1.11 -1.97 19.76
N SER A 55 0.71 -2.94 18.91
CA SER A 55 1.00 -2.97 17.48
C SER A 55 0.38 -1.79 16.74
N SER A 56 -0.88 -1.44 17.05
CA SER A 56 -1.54 -0.26 16.47
C SER A 56 -0.80 1.04 16.79
N LYS A 57 -0.33 1.21 18.04
CA LYS A 57 0.48 2.38 18.42
C LYS A 57 1.80 2.41 17.67
N GLN A 58 2.45 1.26 17.48
CA GLN A 58 3.69 1.16 16.75
C GLN A 58 3.52 1.47 15.26
N ALA A 59 2.48 0.92 14.63
CA ALA A 59 2.12 1.22 13.25
C ALA A 59 1.77 2.70 13.05
N HIS A 60 1.04 3.30 13.99
CA HIS A 60 0.73 4.73 13.96
C HIS A 60 2.01 5.57 13.95
N ARG A 61 2.96 5.26 14.83
CA ARG A 61 4.27 5.93 14.86
C ARG A 61 5.01 5.72 13.53
N TRP A 62 5.02 4.50 13.01
CA TRP A 62 5.70 4.20 11.75
C TRP A 62 5.15 4.98 10.55
N PHE A 63 3.83 5.20 10.47
CA PHE A 63 3.23 5.99 9.39
C PHE A 63 3.36 7.50 9.58
N PHE A 64 3.21 7.99 10.82
CA PHE A 64 2.93 9.40 11.06
C PHE A 64 3.98 10.15 11.87
N ASP A 65 4.86 9.46 12.60
CA ASP A 65 5.99 10.13 13.21
C ASP A 65 6.96 10.51 12.08
N ASN A 66 7.26 11.80 11.96
CA ASN A 66 8.30 12.26 11.04
C ASN A 66 9.63 12.18 11.77
N PHE A 67 10.36 11.08 11.62
CA PHE A 67 11.77 11.11 12.00
C PHE A 67 12.52 11.81 10.87
N SER A 68 13.24 12.88 11.19
CA SER A 68 14.01 13.68 10.23
C SER A 68 14.98 12.85 9.38
N ASP A 69 15.31 11.63 9.82
CA ASP A 69 16.22 10.69 9.18
C ASP A 69 15.53 9.54 8.42
N ASP A 70 14.19 9.53 8.33
CA ASP A 70 13.45 8.39 7.77
C ASP A 70 13.81 8.08 6.31
N THR A 71 14.25 9.06 5.52
CA THR A 71 14.72 8.78 4.14
C THR A 71 15.96 7.90 4.07
N CYS A 72 16.74 7.84 5.15
CA CYS A 72 18.00 7.11 5.25
C CYS A 72 17.86 5.78 6.00
N LEU A 73 16.75 5.57 6.71
CA LEU A 73 16.47 4.34 7.45
C LEU A 73 15.86 3.28 6.52
N PRO A 74 16.53 2.13 6.31
CA PRO A 74 15.97 1.04 5.52
C PRO A 74 14.63 0.58 6.07
N PHE A 75 13.67 0.32 5.18
CA PHE A 75 12.31 -0.12 5.53
C PHE A 75 11.49 0.87 6.37
N SER A 76 11.92 2.12 6.51
CA SER A 76 11.02 3.17 6.97
C SER A 76 9.88 3.38 5.98
N PHE A 77 8.76 3.93 6.42
CA PHE A 77 7.62 4.22 5.55
C PHE A 77 8.02 5.10 4.36
N ILE A 78 8.82 6.15 4.59
CA ILE A 78 9.27 7.07 3.55
C ILE A 78 10.22 6.35 2.57
N TRP A 79 11.14 5.55 3.09
CA TRP A 79 12.07 4.77 2.28
C TRP A 79 11.32 3.79 1.38
N ILE A 80 10.31 3.10 1.90
CA ILE A 80 9.48 2.18 1.13
C ILE A 80 8.68 2.91 0.06
N CYS A 81 8.04 4.03 0.40
CA CYS A 81 7.29 4.83 -0.58
C CYS A 81 8.19 5.24 -1.75
N LYS A 82 9.43 5.64 -1.47
CA LYS A 82 10.41 5.98 -2.51
C LYS A 82 10.78 4.79 -3.40
N HIS A 83 10.93 3.59 -2.84
CA HIS A 83 11.26 2.37 -3.60
C HIS A 83 10.09 1.84 -4.43
N LEU A 84 8.86 2.14 -4.02
CA LEU A 84 7.64 1.76 -4.73
C LEU A 84 7.11 2.87 -5.64
N ASP A 85 7.82 4.00 -5.77
CA ASP A 85 7.38 5.19 -6.51
C ASP A 85 5.98 5.69 -6.07
N LEU A 86 5.72 5.63 -4.76
CA LEU A 86 4.48 6.10 -4.13
C LEU A 86 4.68 7.48 -3.52
N ASP A 87 3.69 8.37 -3.70
CA ASP A 87 3.64 9.64 -2.97
C ASP A 87 3.23 9.39 -1.51
N MET A 88 4.15 9.68 -0.59
CA MET A 88 3.94 9.44 0.85
C MET A 88 2.74 10.20 1.41
N ASN A 89 2.46 11.41 0.91
CA ASN A 89 1.38 12.26 1.41
C ASN A 89 0.03 11.70 0.96
N VAL A 90 -0.04 11.22 -0.28
CA VAL A 90 -1.23 10.52 -0.80
C VAL A 90 -1.51 9.26 0.01
N VAL A 91 -0.49 8.44 0.26
CA VAL A 91 -0.65 7.20 1.05
C VAL A 91 -1.08 7.51 2.48
N ARG A 92 -0.43 8.46 3.17
CA ARG A 92 -0.83 8.90 4.52
C ARG A 92 -2.27 9.41 4.58
N THR A 93 -2.69 10.14 3.54
CA THR A 93 -4.06 10.66 3.45
C THR A 93 -5.07 9.53 3.36
N LYS A 94 -4.85 8.56 2.45
CA LYS A 94 -5.71 7.38 2.31
C LYS A 94 -5.78 6.54 3.59
N ILE A 95 -4.65 6.37 4.27
CA ILE A 95 -4.61 5.65 5.56
C ILE A 95 -5.40 6.40 6.63
N ARG A 96 -5.29 7.74 6.69
CA ARG A 96 -6.08 8.55 7.63
C ARG A 96 -7.58 8.43 7.36
N ASP A 97 -7.98 8.50 6.10
CA ASP A 97 -9.38 8.32 5.69
C ASP A 97 -9.89 6.93 6.08
N LEU A 98 -9.05 5.90 5.93
CA LEU A 98 -9.36 4.54 6.33
C LEU A 98 -9.61 4.43 7.84
N ILE A 99 -8.72 4.99 8.67
CA ILE A 99 -8.89 5.00 10.14
C ILE A 99 -10.19 5.72 10.52
N ASN A 100 -10.45 6.89 9.93
CA ASN A 100 -11.62 7.71 10.23
C ASN A 100 -12.94 7.07 9.79
N SER A 101 -12.90 6.22 8.76
CA SER A 101 -14.10 5.52 8.29
C SER A 101 -14.68 4.56 9.33
N GLY A 102 -13.89 4.12 10.32
CA GLY A 102 -14.32 3.17 11.36
C GLY A 102 -14.76 1.81 10.82
N VAL A 103 -14.62 1.59 9.50
CA VAL A 103 -14.89 0.32 8.85
C VAL A 103 -13.65 -0.54 9.08
N PRO A 104 -13.74 -1.64 9.87
CA PRO A 104 -12.66 -2.62 9.86
C PRO A 104 -12.53 -3.07 8.41
N PRO A 105 -11.36 -2.90 7.78
CA PRO A 105 -11.22 -3.37 6.42
C PRO A 105 -11.11 -4.87 6.54
N GLU A 106 -12.26 -5.51 6.44
CA GLU A 106 -12.38 -6.60 5.49
C GLU A 106 -12.11 -6.02 4.09
N MET A 107 -10.85 -5.62 3.86
CA MET A 107 -10.19 -5.15 2.63
C MET A 107 -11.09 -4.68 1.47
N SER A 108 -12.10 -3.85 1.73
CA SER A 108 -13.19 -3.60 0.77
C SER A 108 -12.83 -2.62 -0.36
N TRP A 109 -11.66 -1.99 -0.27
CA TRP A 109 -11.09 -1.11 -1.31
C TRP A 109 -9.82 -1.67 -1.97
N ILE A 110 -9.24 -2.77 -1.45
CA ILE A 110 -8.23 -3.56 -2.17
C ILE A 110 -8.90 -4.42 -3.28
N PHE A 111 -10.23 -4.65 -3.21
CA PHE A 111 -11.01 -5.49 -4.14
C PHE A 111 -12.16 -4.78 -4.87
N ARG A 112 -12.21 -3.45 -4.91
CA ARG A 112 -13.15 -2.73 -5.81
C ARG A 112 -12.42 -2.04 -6.95
N ARG A 113 -12.08 -2.84 -7.95
CA ARG A 113 -12.39 -2.52 -9.35
C ARG A 113 -12.49 -3.80 -10.16
#